data_AF-A0A1H3L794-F1
#
_entry.id   AF-A0A1H3L794-F1
#
_cell.length_a   1.000
_cell.length_b   1.000
_cell.length_c   1.000
_cell.angle_alpha   90.00
_cell.angle_beta   90.00
_cell.angle_gamma   90.00
#
_symmetry.space_group_name_H-M   'P 1'
#
loop_
_entity.id
_entity.type
_entity.pdbx_description
1 polymer ?
#
loop_
_entity_poly.entity_id
_entity_poly.type
_entity_poly.pdbx_seq_one_letter_code
_entity_poly.pdbx_strand_id
1 'polypeptide(L)' 'MSYHYSTITRTLTVFGAKMTHVFKNTGAGEIEELVTDAKFKEASWRA' A
#
# COMPACT_ATOMS: atom_id res chain seq x y z
N MET A 1 -7.62 6.60 -1.04
CA MET A 1 -6.42 5.78 -1.33
C MET A 1 -6.78 4.76 -2.38
N SER A 2 -6.09 4.80 -3.52
CA SER A 2 -6.22 3.79 -4.58
C SER A 2 -5.00 2.88 -4.52
N TYR A 3 -5.12 1.62 -4.91
CA TYR A 3 -3.95 0.73 -4.99
C TYR A 3 -3.94 -0.04 -6.30
N HIS A 4 -2.74 -0.40 -6.73
CA HIS A 4 -2.49 -1.26 -7.88
C HIS A 4 -1.64 -2.45 -7.43
N TYR A 5 -2.13 -3.65 -7.67
CA TYR A 5 -1.40 -4.88 -7.40
C TYR A 5 -1.06 -5.59 -8.71
N SER A 6 0.24 -5.80 -8.93
CA SER A 6 0.75 -6.60 -10.04
C SER A 6 1.07 -8.00 -9.53
N THR A 7 0.32 -9.00 -9.99
CA THR A 7 0.55 -10.43 -9.67
C THR A 7 1.83 -10.97 -10.30
N ILE A 8 2.25 -10.42 -11.45
CA ILE A 8 3.46 -10.83 -12.18
C ILE A 8 4.73 -10.51 -11.38
N THR A 9 4.81 -9.29 -10.84
CA THR A 9 5.95 -8.80 -10.05
C THR A 9 5.71 -8.87 -8.55
N ARG A 10 4.55 -9.37 -8.12
CA ARG A 10 4.09 -9.41 -6.73
C ARG A 10 4.32 -8.08 -6.02
N THR A 11 3.96 -6.99 -6.70
CA THR A 11 4.23 -5.62 -6.24
C THR A 11 2.90 -4.92 -6.00
N LEU A 12 2.70 -4.41 -4.79
CA LEU A 12 1.55 -3.60 -4.40
C LEU A 12 1.98 -2.14 -4.30
N THR A 13 1.34 -1.28 -5.09
CA THR A 13 1.53 0.17 -5.04
C THR A 13 0.27 0.81 -4.49
N VAL A 14 0.35 1.44 -3.33
CA VAL A 14 -0.75 2.17 -2.70
C VAL A 14 -0.51 3.66 -2.90
N PHE A 15 -1.39 4.28 -3.69
CA PHE A 15 -1.39 5.71 -3.97
C PHE A 15 -2.20 6.43 -2.88
N GLY A 16 -1.46 7.04 -1.95
CA GLY A 16 -1.98 7.96 -0.95
C GLY A 16 -2.08 9.39 -1.46
N ALA A 17 -2.84 10.22 -0.75
CA ALA A 17 -2.95 11.64 -1.05
C ALA A 17 -1.66 12.41 -0.69
N LYS A 18 -0.91 11.93 0.31
CA LYS A 18 0.32 12.54 0.79
C LYS A 18 1.56 11.70 0.47
N MET A 19 1.44 10.38 0.40
CA MET A 19 2.56 9.47 0.14
C MET A 19 2.16 8.27 -0.71
N THR A 20 3.02 7.86 -1.63
CA THR A 20 2.87 6.59 -2.35
C THR A 20 3.69 5.51 -1.67
N HIS A 21 3.05 4.41 -1.31
CA HIS A 21 3.68 3.26 -0.65
C HIS A 21 3.88 2.15 -1.68
N VAL A 22 5.11 1.69 -1.85
CA VAL A 22 5.44 0.58 -2.76
C VAL A 22 5.92 -0.60 -1.93
N PHE A 23 5.15 -1.68 -1.96
CA PHE A 23 5.47 -2.96 -1.33
C PHE A 23 5.87 -3.96 -2.40
N LYS A 24 7.00 -4.62 -2.22
CA LYS A 24 7.54 -5.63 -3.16
C LYS A 24 7.44 -7.01 -2.52
N ASN A 25 7.31 -8.05 -3.36
CA ASN A 25 7.20 -9.45 -2.94
C ASN A 25 5.99 -9.74 -2.03
N THR A 26 4.86 -9.10 -2.31
CA THR A 26 3.65 -9.19 -1.50
C THR A 26 2.74 -10.33 -1.98
N GLY A 27 2.12 -11.05 -1.05
CA GLY A 27 1.05 -12.01 -1.37
C GLY A 27 -0.32 -11.34 -1.55
N ALA A 28 -1.22 -11.96 -2.31
CA ALA A 28 -2.58 -11.42 -2.49
C ALA A 28 -3.37 -11.35 -1.17
N GLY A 29 -3.11 -12.27 -0.23
CA GLY A 29 -3.74 -12.26 1.09
C GLY A 29 -3.25 -11.16 2.04
N GLU A 30 -2.12 -10.52 1.73
CA GLU A 30 -1.52 -9.46 2.56
C GLU A 30 -1.93 -8.06 2.07
N ILE A 31 -2.61 -7.95 0.93
CA ILE A 31 -2.96 -6.67 0.32
C ILE A 31 -3.82 -5.82 1.25
N GLU A 32 -4.85 -6.41 1.86
CA GLU A 32 -5.77 -5.66 2.72
C GLU A 32 -5.09 -5.12 3.98
N GLU A 33 -4.19 -5.91 4.57
CA GLU A 33 -3.39 -5.50 5.73
C GLU A 33 -2.45 -4.35 5.35
N LEU A 34 -1.72 -4.47 4.24
CA LEU A 34 -0.75 -3.45 3.79
C LEU A 34 -1.40 -2.17 3.31
N VAL A 35 -2.59 -2.24 2.70
CA VAL A 35 -3.39 -1.06 2.37
C VAL A 35 -3.87 -0.38 3.65
N THR A 36 -4.20 -1.15 4.69
CA THR A 36 -4.61 -0.60 5.99
C THR A 36 -3.43 0.06 6.72
N ASP A 37 -2.26 -0.58 6.73
CA ASP A 37 -1.01 0.02 7.24
C ASP A 37 -0.67 1.33 6.52
N ALA A 38 -0.73 1.34 5.19
CA ALA A 38 -0.50 2.55 4.39
C ALA A 38 -1.47 3.69 4.78
N LYS A 39 -2.75 3.38 5.01
CA LYS A 39 -3.74 4.36 5.50
C LYS A 39 -3.36 4.91 6.88
N PHE A 40 -2.96 4.05 7.82
CA PHE A 40 -2.53 4.50 9.15
C PHE A 40 -1.28 5.38 9.09
N LYS A 41 -0.30 4.99 8.26
CA LYS A 41 0.93 5.73 8.07
C LYS A 41 0.69 7.09 7.44
N GLU A 42 -0.24 7.18 6.49
CA GLU A 42 -0.69 8.46 5.91
C GLU A 42 -1.46 9.33 6.92
N ALA A 43 -2.28 8.73 7.78
CA ALA A 43 -2.99 9.44 8.85
C ALA A 43 -2.05 9.99 9.92
N SER A 44 -1.00 9.24 10.27
CA SER A 44 0.05 9.64 11.20
C SER A 44 1.08 10.60 10.56
N TRP A 45 1.04 10.78 9.23
CA TRP A 45 1.98 11.64 8.53
C TRP A 45 1.66 13.13 8.78
N ARG A 46 2.51 13.72 9.64
CA ARG A 46 2.49 15.12 10.11
C ARG A 46 1.36 15.47 11.09
N ALA A 47 1.02 14.55 12.00
CA ALA A 47 0.36 14.90 13.25
C ALA A 47 1.35 15.57 14.22
#